data_AF-A0A1S3R3N9-F1
#
_entry.id   AF-A0A1S3R3N9-F1
#
_cell.length_a   1.000
_cell.length_b   1.000
_cell.length_c   1.000
_cell.angle_alpha   90.00
_cell.angle_beta   90.00
_cell.angle_gamma   90.00
#
_symmetry.space_group_name_H-M   'P 1'
#
loop_
_entity.id
_entity.type
_entity.pdbx_description
1 polymer ?
#
loop_
_entity_poly.entity_id
_entity_poly.type
_entity_poly.pdbx_seq_one_letter_code
_entity_poly.pdbx_strand_id
1 'polypeptide(L)'
;MSCLACLASYCETHLQSHYESPALKRHKLVKATAQLQEKICSHHDKLLEVYCRTDQQCICYLCTMDEHKGHDTVSAAAERTEKQRQLGMSQQKVQQRFQEREKELKELQQAAESLKVSIVDQRRHTISPVSSSQRERERERER
;
A
#
# COMPACT_ATOMS: atom_id res chain seq x y z
N MET A 1 26.03 -1.27 14.11
CA MET A 1 25.61 -0.14 13.25
C MET A 1 26.35 -0.21 11.93
N SER A 2 25.81 0.38 10.86
CA SER A 2 26.56 0.59 9.61
C SER A 2 27.10 2.01 9.56
N CYS A 3 28.34 2.17 9.12
CA CYS A 3 28.98 3.46 8.91
C CYS A 3 28.93 3.80 7.41
N LEU A 4 28.30 4.93 7.06
CA LEU A 4 28.15 5.34 5.67
C LEU A 4 29.44 5.93 5.07
N ALA A 5 30.43 6.28 5.90
CA ALA A 5 31.74 6.71 5.44
C ALA A 5 32.69 5.53 5.22
N CYS A 6 32.68 4.55 6.14
CA CYS A 6 33.53 3.36 6.05
C CYS A 6 32.94 2.27 5.13
N LEU A 7 31.67 2.40 4.73
CA LEU A 7 30.94 1.40 3.94
C LEU A 7 30.96 0.00 4.59
N ALA A 8 30.92 -0.03 5.92
CA ALA A 8 31.05 -1.24 6.70
C ALA A 8 30.06 -1.29 7.87
N SER A 9 29.72 -2.51 8.27
CA SER A 9 28.89 -2.80 9.44
C SER A 9 29.75 -3.31 10.58
N TYR A 10 29.52 -2.76 11.78
CA TYR A 10 30.29 -3.08 12.98
C TYR A 10 29.37 -3.61 14.08
N CYS A 11 29.86 -4.59 14.83
CA CYS A 11 29.34 -4.93 16.15
C CYS A 11 29.65 -3.80 17.15
N GLU A 12 29.03 -3.87 18.32
CA GLU A 12 29.10 -2.80 19.32
C GLU A 12 30.53 -2.47 19.77
N THR A 13 31.35 -3.50 20.03
CA THR A 13 32.74 -3.31 20.47
C THR A 13 33.59 -2.61 19.41
N HIS A 14 33.42 -2.94 18.13
CA HIS A 14 34.15 -2.29 17.04
C HIS A 14 33.62 -0.88 16.71
N LEU A 15 32.42 -0.53 17.20
CA LEU A 15 31.83 0.80 17.02
C LEU A 15 32.40 1.83 18.00
N GLN A 16 32.98 1.39 19.11
CA GLN A 16 33.51 2.26 20.17
C GLN A 16 34.49 3.31 19.63
N SER A 17 35.35 2.92 18.69
CA SER A 17 36.26 3.82 17.97
C SER A 17 35.56 5.00 17.28
N HIS A 18 34.34 4.80 16.76
CA HIS A 18 33.54 5.85 16.12
C HIS A 18 32.99 6.86 17.11
N TYR A 19 32.85 6.49 18.39
CA TYR A 19 32.39 7.38 19.44
C TYR A 19 33.51 8.09 20.18
N GLU A 20 34.72 7.55 20.15
CA GLU A 20 35.84 8.08 20.93
C GLU A 20 36.77 8.94 20.07
N SER A 21 37.13 8.44 18.87
CA SER A 21 38.08 9.11 17.99
C SER A 21 37.48 10.36 17.35
N PRO A 22 38.09 11.56 17.50
CA PRO A 22 37.64 12.78 16.85
C PRO A 22 37.48 12.66 15.33
N ALA A 23 38.35 11.88 14.68
CA ALA A 23 38.31 11.69 13.23
C ALA A 23 37.09 10.88 12.76
N LEU A 24 36.60 9.96 13.60
CA LEU A 24 35.50 9.04 13.28
C LEU A 24 34.15 9.50 13.84
N LYS A 25 34.13 10.37 14.87
CA LYS A 25 32.90 10.97 15.43
C LYS A 25 32.02 11.67 14.40
N ARG A 26 32.62 12.19 13.33
CA ARG A 26 31.91 12.82 12.20
C ARG A 26 31.28 11.82 11.23
N HIS A 27 31.60 10.53 11.34
CA HIS A 27 31.03 9.52 10.47
C HIS A 27 29.56 9.28 10.83
N LYS A 28 28.70 9.26 9.81
CA LYS A 28 27.28 8.99 9.99
C LYS A 28 27.04 7.50 10.18
N LEU A 29 26.57 7.14 11.37
CA LEU A 29 26.14 5.80 11.72
C LEU A 29 24.63 5.64 11.50
N VAL A 30 24.23 4.50 10.95
CA VAL A 30 22.83 4.11 10.75
C VAL A 30 22.59 2.70 11.28
N LYS A 31 21.32 2.32 11.46
CA LYS A 31 20.95 0.94 11.82
C LYS A 31 21.64 -0.04 10.86
N ALA A 32 22.25 -1.08 11.43
CA ALA A 32 22.94 -2.07 10.64
C ALA A 32 21.98 -2.68 9.59
N THR A 33 22.43 -2.77 8.36
CA THR A 33 21.69 -3.40 7.26
C THR A 33 22.61 -4.35 6.50
N ALA A 34 22.07 -5.51 6.10
CA ALA A 34 22.76 -6.43 5.20
C ALA A 34 22.91 -5.82 3.78
N GLN A 35 22.03 -4.89 3.42
CA GLN A 35 21.93 -4.28 2.10
C GLN A 35 22.69 -2.94 2.03
N LEU A 36 23.84 -2.84 2.72
CA LEU A 36 24.63 -1.61 2.68
C LEU A 36 25.17 -1.34 1.27
N GLN A 37 25.59 -2.41 0.57
CA GLN A 37 26.13 -2.31 -0.79
C GLN A 37 25.11 -1.85 -1.82
N GLU A 38 23.83 -2.18 -1.64
CA GLU A 38 22.74 -1.68 -2.52
C GLU A 38 22.59 -0.15 -2.45
N LYS A 39 23.19 0.50 -1.44
CA LYS A 39 23.17 1.97 -1.29
C LYS A 39 24.40 2.64 -1.89
N ILE A 40 25.28 1.88 -2.53
CA ILE A 40 26.55 2.34 -3.10
C ILE A 40 26.49 2.23 -4.62
N CYS A 41 26.92 3.31 -5.29
CA CYS A 41 27.11 3.30 -6.73
C CYS A 41 28.21 2.31 -7.10
N SER A 42 27.87 1.34 -7.95
CA SER A 42 28.77 0.33 -8.48
C SER A 42 29.92 0.90 -9.32
N HIS A 43 29.76 2.11 -9.87
CA HIS A 43 30.76 2.73 -10.74
C HIS A 43 31.74 3.65 -9.99
N HIS A 44 31.30 4.26 -8.88
CA HIS A 44 32.04 5.35 -8.24
C HIS A 44 32.35 5.11 -6.76
N ASP A 45 31.85 4.04 -6.16
CA ASP A 45 31.97 3.72 -4.74
C ASP A 45 31.57 4.92 -3.85
N LYS A 46 30.43 5.53 -4.19
CA LYS A 46 29.80 6.64 -3.46
C LYS A 46 28.35 6.31 -3.13
N LEU A 47 27.83 6.90 -2.07
CA LEU A 47 26.44 6.72 -1.66
C LEU A 47 25.48 7.21 -2.75
N LEU A 48 24.38 6.47 -2.93
CA LEU A 48 23.27 6.84 -3.79
C LEU A 48 22.38 7.89 -3.11
N GLU A 49 22.81 9.15 -3.15
CA GLU A 49 22.15 10.27 -2.46
C GLU A 49 21.31 11.17 -3.38
N VAL A 50 21.35 10.92 -4.68
CA VAL A 50 20.60 11.66 -5.70
C VAL A 50 19.58 10.72 -6.34
N TYR A 51 18.42 11.24 -6.72
CA TYR A 51 17.43 10.54 -7.53
C TYR A 51 17.31 11.23 -8.89
N CYS A 52 17.52 10.46 -9.96
CA CYS A 52 17.25 10.89 -11.32
C CYS A 52 15.79 10.60 -11.65
N ARG A 53 15.00 11.63 -11.92
CA ARG A 53 13.58 11.50 -12.29
C ARG A 53 13.40 11.04 -13.73
N THR A 54 14.31 11.46 -14.62
CA THR A 54 14.32 11.03 -16.02
C THR A 54 14.42 9.51 -16.13
N ASP A 55 15.37 8.90 -15.42
CA ASP A 55 15.61 7.45 -15.48
C ASP A 55 14.98 6.69 -14.30
N GLN A 56 14.35 7.42 -13.38
CA GLN A 56 13.67 6.90 -12.19
C GLN A 56 14.54 6.05 -11.25
N GLN A 57 15.83 6.37 -11.14
CA GLN A 57 16.80 5.61 -10.34
C GLN A 57 17.58 6.45 -9.33
N CYS A 58 18.01 5.81 -8.24
CA CYS A 58 18.95 6.41 -7.30
C CYS A 58 20.37 6.33 -7.85
N ILE A 59 21.09 7.45 -7.85
CA ILE A 59 22.45 7.61 -8.37
C ILE A 59 23.33 8.33 -7.35
N CYS A 60 24.66 8.27 -7.51
CA CYS A 60 25.56 9.10 -6.71
C CYS A 60 25.78 10.48 -7.35
N TYR A 61 26.43 11.38 -6.62
CA TYR A 61 26.70 12.73 -7.12
C TYR A 61 27.59 12.75 -8.38
N LEU A 62 28.55 11.83 -8.51
CA LEU A 62 29.43 11.79 -9.69
C LEU A 62 28.67 11.39 -10.96
N CYS A 63 27.70 10.46 -10.85
CA CYS A 63 26.79 10.10 -11.95
C CYS A 63 26.07 11.32 -12.56
N THR A 64 25.77 12.36 -11.77
CA THR A 64 25.09 13.57 -12.25
C THR A 64 25.94 14.41 -13.20
N MET A 65 27.27 14.25 -13.15
CA MET A 65 28.22 14.95 -14.01
C MET A 65 28.65 14.10 -15.22
N ASP A 66 28.43 12.78 -15.15
CA ASP A 66 28.77 11.79 -16.17
C ASP A 66 27.52 11.37 -16.97
N GLU A 67 27.05 10.13 -16.78
CA GLU A 67 25.97 9.49 -17.53
C GLU A 67 24.62 10.23 -17.43
N HIS A 68 24.34 10.85 -16.28
CA HIS A 68 23.07 11.55 -16.04
C HIS A 68 23.19 13.07 -16.21
N LYS A 69 24.19 13.53 -16.95
CA LYS A 69 24.39 14.97 -17.17
C LYS A 69 23.21 15.59 -17.91
N GLY A 70 22.59 16.58 -17.26
CA GLY A 70 21.43 17.31 -17.80
C GLY A 70 20.08 16.64 -17.55
N HIS A 71 20.04 15.50 -16.84
CA HIS A 71 18.78 14.88 -16.43
C HIS A 71 18.13 15.66 -15.28
N ASP A 72 16.80 15.51 -15.13
CA ASP A 72 16.10 16.03 -13.95
C ASP A 72 16.52 15.22 -12.73
N THR A 73 17.21 15.87 -11.79
CA THR A 73 17.77 15.23 -10.61
C THR A 73 17.41 16.02 -9.37
N VAL A 74 17.11 15.30 -8.29
CA VAL A 74 16.80 15.85 -6.96
C VAL A 74 17.52 15.03 -5.90
N SER A 75 17.58 15.51 -4.66
CA SER A 75 18.10 14.66 -3.58
C SER A 75 17.19 13.43 -3.38
N ALA A 76 17.78 12.27 -3.14
CA ALA A 76 17.03 11.04 -2.89
C ALA A 76 16.15 11.18 -1.63
N ALA A 77 16.54 12.01 -0.67
CA ALA A 77 15.72 12.31 0.50
C ALA A 77 14.45 13.10 0.14
N ALA A 78 14.56 14.15 -0.67
CA ALA A 78 13.42 14.94 -1.11
C ALA A 78 12.44 14.10 -1.93
N GLU A 79 12.96 13.30 -2.87
CA GLU A 79 12.10 12.43 -3.68
C GLU A 79 11.38 11.37 -2.81
N ARG A 80 12.07 10.76 -1.84
CA ARG A 80 11.44 9.82 -0.91
C ARG A 80 10.28 10.45 -0.14
N THR A 81 10.45 11.67 0.36
CA THR A 81 9.39 12.40 1.06
C THR A 81 8.18 12.62 0.16
N GLU A 82 8.41 13.04 -1.08
CA GLU A 82 7.34 13.28 -2.04
C GLU A 82 6.62 11.98 -2.44
N LYS A 83 7.35 10.91 -2.77
CA LYS A 83 6.75 9.61 -3.07
C LYS A 83 5.98 9.03 -1.88
N GLN A 84 6.50 9.16 -0.65
CA GLN A 84 5.81 8.72 0.55
C GLN A 84 4.48 9.47 0.76
N ARG A 85 4.47 10.78 0.49
CA ARG A 85 3.26 11.61 0.54
C ARG A 85 2.21 11.15 -0.48
N GLN A 86 2.63 10.93 -1.73
CA GLN A 86 1.76 10.44 -2.81
C GLN A 86 1.17 9.05 -2.50
N LEU A 87 1.99 8.15 -1.95
CA LEU A 87 1.56 6.83 -1.51
C LEU A 87 0.52 6.93 -0.39
N GLY A 88 0.74 7.80 0.60
CA GLY A 88 -0.22 8.04 1.68
C GLY A 88 -1.58 8.52 1.17
N MET A 89 -1.60 9.47 0.23
CA MET A 89 -2.85 9.92 -0.40
C MET A 89 -3.55 8.81 -1.18
N SER A 90 -2.78 8.01 -1.92
CA SER A 90 -3.32 6.88 -2.68
C SER A 90 -3.94 5.82 -1.76
N GLN A 91 -3.27 5.52 -0.64
CA GLN A 91 -3.76 4.59 0.38
C GLN A 91 -5.08 5.09 0.99
N GLN A 92 -5.17 6.37 1.35
CA GLN A 92 -6.40 6.98 1.86
C GLN A 92 -7.55 6.85 0.86
N LYS A 93 -7.30 7.11 -0.43
CA LYS A 93 -8.31 6.98 -1.49
C LYS A 93 -8.78 5.53 -1.64
N VAL A 94 -7.88 4.56 -1.55
CA VAL A 94 -8.24 3.13 -1.60
C VAL A 94 -9.09 2.75 -0.38
N GLN A 95 -8.73 3.21 0.82
CA GLN A 95 -9.47 2.94 2.04
C GLN A 95 -10.88 3.54 2.01
N GLN A 96 -11.02 4.78 1.52
CA GLN A 96 -12.33 5.41 1.35
C GLN A 96 -13.21 4.60 0.39
N ARG A 97 -12.69 4.23 -0.78
CA ARG A 97 -13.42 3.41 -1.75
C ARG A 97 -13.82 2.05 -1.16
N PHE A 98 -12.97 1.45 -0.34
CA PHE A 98 -13.30 0.19 0.33
C PHE A 98 -14.50 0.36 1.27
N GLN A 99 -14.50 1.40 2.12
CA GLN A 99 -15.61 1.70 3.02
C GLN A 99 -16.92 2.00 2.28
N GLU A 100 -16.85 2.74 1.18
CA GLU A 100 -18.01 3.00 0.32
C GLU A 100 -18.59 1.68 -0.23
N ARG A 101 -17.74 0.77 -0.72
CA ARG A 101 -18.18 -0.54 -1.21
C ARG A 101 -18.73 -1.44 -0.11
N GLU A 102 -18.18 -1.42 1.10
CA GLU A 102 -18.74 -2.15 2.23
C GLU A 102 -20.14 -1.66 2.58
N LYS A 103 -20.37 -0.34 2.52
CA LYS A 103 -21.69 0.26 2.72
C LYS A 103 -22.68 -0.17 1.64
N GLU A 104 -22.30 -0.03 0.37
CA GLU A 104 -23.12 -0.46 -0.77
C GLU A 104 -23.50 -1.95 -0.68
N LEU A 105 -22.55 -2.81 -0.28
CA LEU A 105 -22.80 -4.23 -0.11
C LEU A 105 -23.86 -4.50 0.98
N LYS A 106 -23.79 -3.79 2.10
CA LYS A 106 -24.76 -3.92 3.19
C LYS A 106 -26.16 -3.46 2.76
N GLU A 107 -26.25 -2.35 2.03
CA GLU A 107 -27.52 -1.85 1.49
C GLU A 107 -28.14 -2.85 0.49
N LEU A 108 -27.31 -3.44 -0.38
CA LEU A 108 -27.76 -4.45 -1.33
C LEU A 108 -28.24 -5.74 -0.63
N GLN A 109 -27.56 -6.17 0.44
CA GLN A 109 -27.99 -7.31 1.24
C GLN A 109 -29.37 -7.06 1.89
N GLN A 110 -29.58 -5.88 2.47
CA GLN A 110 -30.87 -5.50 3.07
C GLN A 110 -31.99 -5.45 2.02
N ALA A 111 -31.72 -4.89 0.83
CA ALA A 111 -32.68 -4.86 -0.27
C ALA A 111 -33.05 -6.27 -0.74
N ALA A 112 -32.07 -7.17 -0.85
CA ALA A 112 -32.29 -8.56 -1.24
C ALA A 112 -33.13 -9.32 -0.20
N GLU A 113 -32.91 -9.10 1.09
CA GLU A 113 -33.71 -9.67 2.17
C GLU A 113 -35.15 -9.15 2.15
N SER A 114 -35.34 -7.84 2.00
CA SER A 114 -36.67 -7.22 1.89
C SER A 114 -37.48 -7.77 0.70
N LEU A 115 -36.82 -7.95 -0.45
CA LEU A 115 -37.43 -8.56 -1.63
C LEU A 115 -37.87 -10.00 -1.36
N LYS A 116 -37.02 -10.80 -0.68
CA LYS A 116 -37.37 -12.19 -0.31
C LYS A 116 -38.61 -12.23 0.58
N VAL A 117 -38.68 -11.39 1.61
CA VAL A 117 -39.85 -11.31 2.50
C VAL A 117 -41.10 -10.91 1.72
N SER A 118 -41.00 -9.88 0.88
CA SER A 118 -42.12 -9.39 0.06
C SER A 118 -42.66 -10.47 -0.90
N ILE A 119 -41.77 -11.26 -1.53
CA ILE A 119 -42.17 -12.38 -2.39
C ILE A 119 -42.91 -13.45 -1.59
N VAL A 120 -42.43 -13.80 -0.38
CA VAL A 120 -43.08 -14.80 0.49
C VAL A 120 -44.46 -14.32 0.92
N ASP A 121 -44.59 -13.05 1.32
CA ASP A 121 -45.88 -12.45 1.72
C ASP A 121 -46.86 -12.41 0.56
N GLN A 122 -46.42 -11.95 -0.62
CA GLN A 122 -47.27 -11.92 -1.80
C GLN A 122 -47.72 -13.33 -2.22
N ARG A 123 -46.85 -14.33 -2.09
CA ARG A 123 -47.18 -15.74 -2.31
C ARG A 123 -48.23 -16.24 -1.32
N ARG A 124 -48.13 -15.86 -0.04
CA ARG A 124 -49.12 -16.20 0.99
C ARG A 124 -50.49 -15.59 0.67
N HIS A 125 -50.53 -14.33 0.24
CA HIS A 125 -51.76 -13.62 -0.08
C HIS A 125 -52.43 -14.05 -1.39
N THR A 126 -51.67 -14.52 -2.38
CA THR A 126 -52.22 -14.89 -3.70
C THR A 126 -52.49 -16.39 -3.84
N ILE A 127 -51.60 -17.25 -3.36
CA ILE A 127 -51.71 -18.70 -3.60
C ILE A 127 -52.65 -19.38 -2.60
N SER A 128 -52.64 -18.95 -1.33
CA SER A 128 -53.47 -19.58 -0.29
C SER A 128 -54.97 -19.47 -0.59
N PRO A 129 -55.52 -18.29 -0.96
CA PRO A 129 -56.95 -18.15 -1.24
C PRO A 129 -57.37 -18.93 -2.50
N VAL A 130 -56.55 -18.88 -3.56
CA VAL A 130 -56.82 -19.59 -4.82
C VAL A 130 -56.87 -21.10 -4.59
N SER A 131 -55.96 -21.64 -3.79
CA SER A 131 -55.91 -23.06 -3.45
C SER A 131 -57.12 -23.51 -2.63
N SER A 132 -57.60 -22.69 -1.68
CA SER A 132 -58.83 -22.98 -0.93
C SER A 132 -60.06 -22.96 -1.85
N SER A 133 -60.19 -21.96 -2.72
CA SER A 133 -61.33 -21.86 -3.63
C SER A 133 -61.37 -22.97 -4.68
N GLN A 134 -60.22 -23.49 -5.13
CA GLN A 134 -60.17 -24.66 -6.01
C GLN A 134 -60.62 -25.94 -5.29
N ARG A 135 -60.16 -26.17 -4.06
CA ARG A 135 -60.58 -27.33 -3.25
C ARG A 135 -62.06 -27.31 -2.90
N GLU A 136 -62.67 -26.15 -2.69
CA GLU A 136 -64.13 -26.05 -2.51
C GLU A 136 -64.88 -26.44 -3.78
N ARG A 137 -64.45 -25.93 -4.94
CA ARG A 137 -65.07 -26.26 -6.25
C ARG A 137 -64.95 -27.74 -6.62
N GLU A 138 -63.86 -28.40 -6.23
CA GLU A 138 -63.71 -29.85 -6.45
C GLU A 138 -64.69 -30.64 -5.57
N ARG A 139 -64.83 -30.29 -4.28
CA ARG A 139 -65.78 -30.94 -3.37
C ARG A 139 -67.25 -30.73 -3.75
N GLU A 140 -67.58 -29.63 -4.42
CA GLU A 140 -68.92 -29.39 -4.96
C GLU A 140 -69.21 -30.23 -6.21
N ARG A 141 -68.19 -30.59 -7.00
CA ARG A 141 -68.35 -31.43 -8.20
C ARG A 141 -68.50 -32.92 -7.90
N GLU A 142 -68.05 -33.37 -6.74
CA GLU A 142 -68.13 -34.77 -6.29
C GLU A 142 -69.42 -35.11 -5.53
N ARG A 143 -70.36 -34.15 -5.40
CA ARG A 143 -71.69 -34.33 -4.78
C ARG A 143 -72.77 -34.42 -5.84
#